data_AF-A0A484YLL1-F1
#
_entry.id   AF-A0A484YLL1-F1
#
_cell.length_a   1.000
_cell.length_b   1.000
_cell.length_c   1.000
_cell.angle_alpha   90.00
_cell.angle_beta   90.00
_cell.angle_gamma   90.00
#
_symmetry.space_group_name_H-M   'P 1'
#
loop_
_entity.id
_entity.type
_entity.pdbx_description
1 polymer ?
#
loop_
_entity_poly.entity_id
_entity_poly.type
_entity_poly.pdbx_seq_one_letter_code
_entity_poly.pdbx_strand_id
1 'polypeptide(L)'
;MKTLFEAIMLVFLVMYLFLQNMRATLIPTIAVPVVLLGTFAILAAFGYSINTLTMFGMVLAIGLLVDDAIVVVENVERVMMEDKTPPPEKRRKNRCRKSRARW
;
A
#
# COMPACT_ATOMS: atom_id res chain seq x y z
N MET A 1 -6.11 25.69 -18.08
CA MET A 1 -5.18 24.60 -18.47
C MET A 1 -3.89 24.54 -17.66
N LYS A 2 -3.29 25.67 -17.27
CA LYS A 2 -2.09 25.64 -16.40
C LYS A 2 -2.33 24.97 -15.04
N THR A 3 -3.45 25.27 -14.39
CA THR A 3 -3.81 24.73 -13.07
C THR A 3 -4.04 23.21 -13.05
N LEU A 4 -4.63 22.65 -14.10
CA LEU A 4 -4.88 21.21 -14.23
C LEU A 4 -3.57 20.44 -14.40
N PHE A 5 -2.67 21.00 -15.21
CA PHE A 5 -1.33 20.45 -15.40
C PHE A 5 -0.48 20.57 -14.11
N GLU A 6 -0.55 21.71 -13.43
CA GLU A 6 0.15 21.98 -12.18
C GLU A 6 -0.34 21.08 -11.04
N ALA A 7 -1.65 20.80 -10.97
CA ALA A 7 -2.22 19.84 -10.03
C ALA A 7 -1.73 18.40 -10.29
N ILE A 8 -1.73 17.94 -11.54
CA ILE A 8 -1.20 16.62 -11.90
C ILE A 8 0.29 16.52 -11.56
N MET A 9 1.06 17.58 -11.86
CA MET A 9 2.49 17.62 -11.56
C MET A 9 2.75 17.61 -10.05
N LEU A 10 2.00 18.36 -9.26
CA LEU A 10 2.12 18.40 -7.81
C LEU A 10 1.74 17.07 -7.16
N VAL A 11 0.71 16.38 -7.65
CA VAL A 11 0.36 15.03 -7.18
C VAL A 11 1.52 14.07 -7.44
N PHE A 12 2.09 14.10 -8.65
CA PHE A 12 3.23 13.26 -9.00
C PHE A 12 4.47 13.60 -8.16
N LEU A 13 4.69 14.88 -7.87
CA LEU A 13 5.81 15.37 -7.08
C LEU A 13 5.68 14.98 -5.60
N VAL A 14 4.52 15.16 -4.98
CA VAL A 14 4.25 14.72 -3.60
C VAL A 14 4.39 13.20 -3.49
N MET A 15 3.89 12.47 -4.48
CA MET A 15 4.05 11.02 -4.56
C MET A 15 5.53 10.61 -4.69
N TYR A 16 6.34 11.34 -5.46
CA TYR A 16 7.76 11.06 -5.61
C TYR A 16 8.59 11.45 -4.37
N LEU A 17 8.27 12.59 -3.75
CA LEU A 17 9.05 13.19 -2.66
C LEU A 17 8.90 12.44 -1.32
N PHE A 18 7.76 11.79 -1.09
CA PHE A 18 7.53 11.04 0.15
C PHE A 18 8.47 9.85 0.32
N LEU A 19 8.87 9.16 -0.76
CA LEU A 19 9.80 8.04 -0.67
C LEU A 19 10.87 8.14 -1.77
N GLN A 20 12.07 8.51 -1.36
CA GLN A 20 13.31 8.33 -2.12
C GLN A 20 13.63 6.84 -2.44
N ASN A 21 12.73 5.89 -2.09
CA ASN A 21 12.75 4.48 -2.45
C ASN A 21 11.54 4.14 -3.34
N MET A 22 11.78 3.98 -4.66
CA MET A 22 10.75 3.79 -5.68
C MET A 22 9.77 2.62 -5.47
N ARG A 23 10.07 1.66 -4.58
CA ARG A 23 9.26 0.45 -4.42
C ARG A 23 8.11 0.61 -3.43
N ALA A 24 8.29 1.39 -2.37
CA ALA A 24 7.28 1.55 -1.34
C ALA A 24 6.24 2.63 -1.70
N THR A 25 6.58 3.54 -2.62
CA THR A 25 5.68 4.65 -3.03
C THR A 25 4.67 4.23 -4.08
N LEU A 26 5.00 3.25 -4.91
CA LEU A 26 4.09 2.77 -5.95
C LEU A 26 2.80 2.17 -5.36
N ILE A 27 2.88 1.61 -4.15
CA ILE A 27 1.73 0.91 -3.57
C ILE A 27 0.61 1.88 -3.20
N PRO A 28 0.84 2.96 -2.42
CA PRO A 28 -0.20 3.96 -2.15
C PRO A 28 -0.69 4.66 -3.43
N THR A 29 0.19 4.95 -4.40
CA THR A 29 -0.18 5.65 -5.65
C THR A 29 -1.28 4.94 -6.42
N ILE A 30 -1.23 3.60 -6.46
CA ILE A 30 -2.18 2.80 -7.21
C ILE A 30 -3.36 2.41 -6.30
N ALA A 31 -3.09 2.08 -5.04
CA ALA A 31 -4.12 1.62 -4.10
C ALA A 31 -5.20 2.68 -3.86
N VAL A 32 -4.81 3.95 -3.62
CA VAL A 32 -5.75 5.04 -3.34
C VAL A 32 -6.77 5.26 -4.48
N PRO A 33 -6.37 5.46 -5.74
CA PRO A 33 -7.33 5.63 -6.83
C PRO A 33 -8.15 4.38 -7.10
N VAL A 34 -7.57 3.17 -6.98
CA VAL A 34 -8.31 1.92 -7.18
C VAL A 34 -9.42 1.76 -6.14
N VAL A 35 -9.14 2.06 -4.86
CA VAL A 35 -10.14 1.95 -3.79
C VAL A 35 -11.21 3.01 -3.90
N LEU A 36 -10.87 4.25 -4.26
CA LEU A 36 -11.87 5.30 -4.50
C LEU A 36 -12.82 4.91 -5.65
N LEU A 37 -12.29 4.45 -6.78
CA LEU A 37 -13.09 4.01 -7.92
C LEU A 37 -13.99 2.82 -7.53
N GLY A 38 -13.47 1.84 -6.80
CA GLY A 38 -14.25 0.70 -6.33
C GLY A 38 -15.37 1.12 -5.38
N THR A 39 -15.09 2.03 -4.45
CA THR A 39 -16.07 2.51 -3.48
C THR A 39 -17.20 3.28 -4.18
N PHE A 40 -16.86 4.17 -5.11
CA PHE A 40 -17.86 4.89 -5.91
C PHE A 40 -18.68 3.95 -6.81
N ALA A 41 -18.07 2.93 -7.41
CA ALA A 41 -18.78 1.95 -8.22
C ALA A 41 -19.81 1.16 -7.40
N ILE A 42 -19.45 0.73 -6.19
CA ILE A 42 -20.37 0.02 -5.29
C ILE A 42 -21.49 0.95 -4.83
N LEU A 43 -21.15 2.15 -4.35
CA LEU A 43 -22.16 3.13 -3.93
C LEU A 43 -23.15 3.47 -5.05
N ALA A 44 -22.65 3.65 -6.28
CA ALA A 44 -23.49 3.89 -7.45
C ALA A 44 -24.37 2.70 -7.81
N ALA A 45 -23.87 1.46 -7.71
CA ALA A 45 -24.64 0.25 -7.97
C ALA A 45 -25.79 0.04 -6.98
N PHE A 46 -25.59 0.39 -5.70
CA PHE A 46 -26.62 0.31 -4.66
C PHE A 46 -27.48 1.58 -4.56
N GLY A 47 -27.22 2.61 -5.38
CA GLY A 47 -27.98 3.87 -5.38
C GLY A 47 -27.80 4.70 -4.10
N TYR A 48 -26.73 4.49 -3.34
CA TYR A 48 -26.46 5.26 -2.13
C TYR A 48 -25.80 6.59 -2.46
N SER A 49 -26.21 7.66 -1.76
CA SER A 49 -25.60 8.98 -1.91
C SER A 49 -24.35 9.14 -1.04
N ILE A 50 -23.46 10.04 -1.46
CA ILE A 50 -22.31 10.45 -0.67
C ILE A 50 -22.80 11.44 0.39
N ASN A 51 -23.00 10.94 1.61
CA ASN A 51 -23.33 11.72 2.79
C ASN A 51 -22.16 11.75 3.79
N THR A 52 -22.28 12.55 4.86
CA THR A 52 -21.23 12.69 5.88
C THR A 52 -20.82 11.36 6.53
N LEU A 53 -21.75 10.41 6.69
CA LEU A 53 -21.46 9.09 7.26
C LEU A 53 -20.65 8.20 6.29
N THR A 54 -21.01 8.19 5.01
CA THR A 54 -20.24 7.50 3.96
C THR A 54 -18.87 8.13 3.73
N MET A 55 -18.77 9.46 3.83
CA MET A 55 -17.50 10.19 3.77
C MET A 55 -16.59 9.83 4.94
N PHE A 56 -17.14 9.75 6.15
CA PHE A 56 -16.41 9.30 7.33
C PHE A 56 -15.92 7.85 7.17
N GLY A 57 -16.79 6.95 6.69
CA GLY A 57 -16.42 5.57 6.38
C GLY A 57 -15.33 5.45 5.33
N MET A 58 -15.39 6.25 4.26
CA MET A 58 -14.35 6.29 3.22
C MET A 58 -13.00 6.73 3.78
N VAL A 59 -12.95 7.77 4.62
CA VAL A 59 -11.70 8.24 5.23
C VAL A 59 -11.08 7.16 6.13
N LEU A 60 -11.89 6.49 6.96
CA LEU A 60 -11.42 5.39 7.80
C LEU A 60 -10.93 4.20 6.96
N ALA A 61 -11.67 3.83 5.91
CA ALA A 61 -11.29 2.74 5.02
C ALA A 61 -9.96 3.00 4.31
N ILE A 62 -9.73 4.23 3.84
CA ILE A 62 -8.46 4.63 3.21
C ILE A 62 -7.32 4.57 4.23
N GLY A 63 -7.52 5.04 5.46
CA GLY A 63 -6.51 4.95 6.52
C GLY A 63 -6.07 3.51 6.80
N LEU A 64 -7.05 2.62 7.03
CA LEU A 64 -6.78 1.20 7.28
C LEU A 64 -6.09 0.50 6.10
N LEU A 65 -6.48 0.83 4.87
CA LEU A 65 -5.89 0.25 3.66
C LEU A 65 -4.41 0.65 3.49
N VAL A 66 -4.11 1.93 3.67
CA VAL A 66 -2.76 2.46 3.46
C VAL A 66 -1.80 1.93 4.52
N ASP A 67 -2.27 1.79 5.76
CA ASP A 67 -1.48 1.19 6.85
C ASP A 67 -1.06 -0.25 6.53
N ASP A 68 -1.99 -1.10 6.07
CA ASP A 68 -1.68 -2.49 5.67
C ASP A 68 -0.70 -2.54 4.49
N ALA A 69 -0.93 -1.70 3.48
CA ALA A 69 -0.07 -1.58 2.31
C ALA A 69 1.37 -1.17 2.68
N ILE A 70 1.54 -0.28 3.66
CA ILE A 70 2.86 0.17 4.13
C ILE A 70 3.57 -0.94 4.89
N VAL A 71 2.92 -1.59 5.85
CA VAL A 71 3.52 -2.65 6.68
C VAL A 71 4.02 -3.83 5.83
N VAL A 72 3.31 -4.17 4.75
CA VAL A 72 3.74 -5.23 3.81
C VAL A 72 5.03 -4.84 3.11
N VAL A 73 5.19 -3.60 2.63
CA VAL A 73 6.43 -3.20 1.96
C VAL A 73 7.58 -3.09 2.94
N GLU A 74 7.35 -2.54 4.12
CA GLU A 74 8.36 -2.49 5.17
C GLU A 74 8.84 -3.89 5.53
N ASN A 75 7.93 -4.87 5.59
CA ASN A 75 8.29 -6.26 5.82
C ASN A 75 9.09 -6.85 4.64
N VAL A 76 8.74 -6.54 3.38
CA VAL A 76 9.50 -7.00 2.20
C VAL A 76 10.90 -6.41 2.18
N GLU A 77 11.05 -5.11 2.48
CA GLU A 77 12.35 -4.45 2.53
C GLU A 77 13.21 -4.99 3.68
N ARG A 78 12.61 -5.20 4.86
CA ARG A 78 13.25 -5.87 6.00
C ARG A 78 13.76 -7.25 5.64
N VAL A 79 12.92 -8.10 5.05
CA VAL A 79 13.31 -9.46 4.62
C VAL A 79 14.47 -9.41 3.65
N MET A 80 14.43 -8.50 2.67
CA MET A 80 15.47 -8.40 1.63
C MET A 80 16.81 -7.86 2.17
N MET A 81 16.79 -7.03 3.21
CA MET A 81 18.00 -6.62 3.94
C MET A 81 18.56 -7.75 4.82
N GLU A 82 17.70 -8.52 5.47
CA GLU A 82 18.09 -9.60 6.40
C GLU A 82 18.58 -10.87 5.65
N ASP A 83 18.10 -11.10 4.42
CA ASP A 83 18.43 -12.30 3.63
C ASP A 83 19.79 -12.28 2.91
N LYS A 84 20.71 -11.35 3.22
CA LYS A 84 22.09 -11.28 2.69
C LYS A 84 23.03 -12.42 3.14
N THR A 85 22.52 -13.60 3.48
CA THR A 85 23.36 -14.79 3.79
C THR A 85 23.49 -15.72 2.58
N PRO A 86 24.68 -16.29 2.31
CA PRO A 86 24.95 -17.09 1.11
C PRO A 86 24.15 -18.40 1.05
N PRO A 87 23.93 -18.97 -0.16
CA PRO A 87 22.98 -20.06 -0.43
C PRO A 87 23.15 -21.38 0.34
N PRO A 88 24.34 -21.85 0.79
CA PRO A 88 24.44 -23.16 1.42
C PRO A 88 23.92 -23.21 2.88
N GLU A 89 23.90 -22.08 3.62
CA GLU A 89 23.48 -22.04 5.03
C GLU A 89 21.93 -22.04 5.19
N LYS A 90 21.22 -21.45 4.21
CA LYS A 90 19.75 -21.31 4.23
C LYS A 90 19.01 -22.65 4.26
N ARG A 91 19.56 -23.68 3.60
CA ARG A 91 18.92 -25.02 3.51
C ARG A 91 18.95 -25.79 4.84
N ARG A 92 19.92 -25.50 5.71
CA ARG A 92 20.08 -26.17 7.01
C ARG A 92 19.27 -25.48 8.11
N LYS A 93 19.20 -24.14 8.09
CA LYS A 93 18.40 -23.35 9.05
C LYS A 93 16.88 -23.47 8.79
N ASN A 94 16.46 -23.53 7.53
CA ASN A 94 15.04 -23.72 7.16
C ASN A 94 14.48 -25.07 7.64
N ARG A 95 15.32 -26.12 7.69
CA ARG A 95 14.91 -27.45 8.18
C ARG A 95 14.68 -27.48 9.69
N CYS A 96 15.40 -26.65 10.45
CA CYS A 96 15.26 -26.55 11.91
C CYS A 96 14.16 -25.56 12.34
N ARG A 97 13.94 -24.48 11.58
CA ARG A 97 12.92 -23.46 11.88
C ARG A 97 11.50 -23.91 11.55
N LYS A 98 11.32 -24.81 10.58
CA LYS A 98 10.00 -25.35 10.18
C LYS A 98 9.32 -26.21 11.26
N SER A 99 10.05 -26.67 12.28
CA SER A 99 9.47 -27.39 13.43
C SER A 99 8.97 -26.49 14.57
N ARG A 100 9.30 -25.19 14.58
CA ARG A 100 8.93 -24.27 15.67
C ARG A 100 7.80 -23.29 15.32
N ALA A 101 7.54 -23.06 14.03
CA ALA A 101 6.52 -22.14 13.54
C ALA A 101 5.22 -22.87 13.15
N ARG A 102 4.69 -23.67 14.07
CA ARG A 102 3.36 -24.29 13.95
C ARG A 102 2.50 -23.88 15.14
N TRP A 103 2.50 -22.60 15.50
CA TRP A 103 1.55 -21.93 16.39
C TRP A 103 1.58 -20.44 16.06
#